data_AF-E7NCU9-F1
#
_entry.id   AF-E7NCU9-F1
#
_cell.length_a   1.000
_cell.length_b   1.000
_cell.length_c   1.000
_cell.angle_alpha   90.00
_cell.angle_beta   90.00
_cell.angle_gamma   90.00
#
_symmetry.space_group_name_H-M   'P 1'
#
loop_
_entity.id
_entity.type
_entity.pdbx_description
1 polymer ?
#
loop_
_entity_poly.entity_id
_entity_poly.type
_entity_poly.pdbx_seq_one_letter_code
_entity_poly.pdbx_strand_id
1 'polypeptide(L)'
;MGVSASTTQVPARLQYALDSQRRWGEAGVHLVPVRHHSPACALALSALLEEVHPATVLIEGPVEYAALLPSLQDPRTVPPVALLSLGERTASYYPLAEFSPEWVALRWAGQHGAEAAFIDRSACLRDDDDPRDDARGAVARTLQAERYLARSRSLDALARRLGCRDHDEVWEHLFEDRATADIRSWRGFFSDTLAWSGLARLDVEREVLDADGTHAREAVMSAALRR
;
A
#
# COMPACT_ATOMS: atom_id res chain seq x y z
N MET A 1 31.02 25.89 -18.86
CA MET A 1 29.62 26.04 -19.29
C MET A 1 28.76 25.34 -18.25
N GLY A 2 28.12 26.10 -17.36
CA GLY A 2 27.33 25.55 -16.27
C GLY A 2 26.09 24.89 -16.83
N VAL A 3 25.96 23.57 -16.64
CA VAL A 3 24.70 22.88 -16.84
C VAL A 3 23.77 23.41 -15.76
N SER A 4 22.88 24.33 -16.14
CA SER A 4 21.75 24.73 -15.30
C SER A 4 21.04 23.44 -14.90
N ALA A 5 21.13 23.06 -13.63
CA ALA A 5 20.30 22.00 -13.09
C ALA A 5 18.86 22.42 -13.39
N SER A 6 18.20 21.72 -14.31
CA SER A 6 16.77 21.84 -14.49
C SER A 6 16.17 21.66 -13.11
N THR A 7 15.59 22.73 -12.54
CA THR A 7 14.80 22.64 -11.32
C THR A 7 13.78 21.57 -11.60
N THR A 8 13.99 20.38 -11.02
CA THR A 8 13.14 19.23 -11.29
C THR A 8 11.85 19.50 -10.54
N GLN A 9 10.92 20.17 -11.21
CA GLN A 9 9.64 20.51 -10.63
C GLN A 9 8.90 19.20 -10.39
N VAL A 10 8.51 18.95 -9.14
CA VAL A 10 7.66 17.83 -8.78
C VAL A 10 6.40 17.90 -9.65
N PRO A 11 6.01 16.81 -10.34
CA PRO A 11 4.80 16.81 -11.18
C PRO A 11 3.60 17.34 -10.39
N ALA A 12 2.78 18.21 -10.99
CA ALA A 12 1.69 18.90 -10.29
C ALA A 12 0.72 17.94 -9.58
N ARG A 13 0.43 16.78 -10.19
CA ARG A 13 -0.40 15.72 -9.58
C ARG A 13 0.23 15.13 -8.31
N LEU A 14 1.55 14.92 -8.31
CA LEU A 14 2.27 14.41 -7.16
C LEU A 14 2.35 15.47 -6.06
N GLN A 15 2.64 16.72 -6.41
CA GLN A 15 2.63 17.83 -5.45
C GLN A 15 1.26 17.95 -4.76
N TYR A 16 0.18 17.89 -5.54
CA TYR A 16 -1.19 17.90 -5.01
C TYR A 16 -1.45 16.71 -4.07
N ALA A 17 -0.95 15.51 -4.37
CA ALA A 17 -1.10 14.35 -3.50
C ALA A 17 -0.38 14.54 -2.15
N LEU A 18 0.87 15.02 -2.16
CA LEU A 18 1.65 15.30 -0.96
C LEU A 18 0.99 16.39 -0.09
N ASP A 19 0.50 17.47 -0.72
CA ASP A 19 -0.21 18.54 -0.01
C ASP A 19 -1.55 18.04 0.56
N SER A 20 -2.21 17.10 -0.12
CA SER A 20 -3.44 16.48 0.37
C SER A 20 -3.18 15.56 1.56
N GLN A 21 -2.12 14.74 1.52
CA GLN A 21 -1.71 13.88 2.63
C GLN A 21 -1.45 14.71 3.91
N ARG A 22 -0.77 15.84 3.77
CA ARG A 22 -0.52 16.76 4.90
C ARG A 22 -1.82 17.31 5.48
N ARG A 23 -2.69 17.87 4.62
CA ARG A 23 -3.99 18.44 5.03
C ARG A 23 -4.89 17.42 5.71
N TRP A 24 -4.91 16.18 5.21
CA TRP A 24 -5.67 15.10 5.85
C TRP A 24 -5.09 14.76 7.22
N GLY A 25 -3.77 14.68 7.35
CA GLY A 25 -3.11 14.45 8.64
C GLY A 25 -3.42 15.54 9.67
N GLU A 26 -3.48 16.81 9.25
CA GLU A 26 -3.90 17.94 10.11
C GLU A 26 -5.39 17.83 10.53
N ALA A 27 -6.23 17.21 9.69
CA ALA A 27 -7.63 16.93 9.97
C ALA A 27 -7.87 15.60 10.72
N GLY A 28 -6.80 14.90 11.14
CA GLY A 28 -6.89 13.63 11.88
C GLY A 28 -7.07 12.37 11.03
N VAL A 29 -6.91 12.49 9.70
CA VAL A 29 -6.95 11.36 8.76
C VAL A 29 -5.55 11.08 8.23
N HIS A 30 -4.94 10.00 8.69
CA HIS A 30 -3.56 9.66 8.30
C HIS A 30 -3.55 8.64 7.16
N LEU A 31 -3.23 9.10 5.94
CA LEU A 31 -3.03 8.21 4.79
C LEU A 31 -1.64 7.56 4.86
N VAL A 32 -1.62 6.23 4.93
CA VAL A 32 -0.42 5.41 5.07
C VAL A 32 -0.21 4.57 3.80
N PRO A 33 0.50 5.07 2.79
CA PRO A 33 0.91 4.25 1.65
C PRO A 33 1.98 3.26 2.11
N VAL A 34 1.83 2.00 1.73
CA VAL A 34 2.72 0.93 2.18
C VAL A 34 3.15 0.05 1.02
N ARG A 35 4.24 -0.67 1.25
CA ARG A 35 4.54 -1.92 0.57
C ARG A 35 4.13 -3.08 1.50
N HIS A 36 3.33 -4.02 1.01
CA HIS A 36 2.58 -5.02 1.82
C HIS A 36 3.45 -5.92 2.72
N HIS A 37 4.74 -6.05 2.38
CA HIS A 37 5.70 -6.93 3.05
C HIS A 37 6.98 -6.17 3.40
N SER A 38 6.87 -4.89 3.75
CA SER A 38 8.01 -4.03 4.11
C SER A 38 8.18 -3.89 5.64
N PRO A 39 9.29 -4.40 6.21
CA PRO A 39 9.67 -4.13 7.59
C PRO A 39 9.78 -2.63 7.91
N ALA A 40 10.32 -1.81 7.00
CA ALA A 40 10.38 -0.36 7.19
C ALA A 40 8.99 0.28 7.27
N CYS A 41 8.05 -0.09 6.38
CA CYS A 41 6.66 0.37 6.47
C CYS A 41 6.02 -0.07 7.79
N ALA A 42 6.25 -1.30 8.25
CA ALA A 42 5.72 -1.81 9.50
C ALA A 42 6.25 -1.01 10.70
N LEU A 43 7.54 -0.72 10.74
CA LEU A 43 8.19 0.08 11.79
C LEU A 43 7.71 1.54 11.79
N ALA A 44 7.61 2.17 10.62
CA ALA A 44 7.09 3.53 10.48
C ALA A 44 5.62 3.60 10.92
N LEU A 45 4.81 2.59 10.57
CA LEU A 45 3.42 2.49 10.99
C LEU A 45 3.30 2.32 12.51
N SER A 46 4.15 1.49 13.14
CA SER A 46 4.16 1.39 14.61
C SER A 46 4.42 2.74 15.26
N ALA A 47 5.40 3.51 14.76
CA ALA A 47 5.68 4.86 15.27
C ALA A 47 4.49 5.82 15.08
N LEU A 48 3.79 5.74 13.95
CA LEU A 48 2.57 6.51 13.72
C LEU A 48 1.49 6.14 14.74
N LEU A 49 1.22 4.85 14.93
CA LEU A 49 0.17 4.36 15.83
C LEU A 49 0.45 4.71 17.31
N GLU A 50 1.72 4.64 17.73
CA GLU A 50 2.20 5.08 19.05
C GLU A 50 2.00 6.58 19.27
N GLU A 51 2.14 7.41 18.23
CA GLU A 51 2.03 8.86 18.36
C GLU A 51 0.57 9.34 18.25
N VAL A 52 -0.17 8.80 17.29
CA VAL A 52 -1.51 9.27 16.91
C VAL A 52 -2.61 8.65 17.77
N HIS A 53 -2.44 7.38 18.19
CA HIS A 53 -3.47 6.61 18.87
C HIS A 53 -4.87 6.72 18.21
N PRO A 54 -5.00 6.34 16.92
CA PRO A 54 -6.26 6.52 16.19
C PRO A 54 -7.39 5.67 16.80
N ALA A 55 -8.61 6.22 16.80
CA ALA A 55 -9.82 5.50 17.20
C ALA A 55 -10.23 4.41 16.19
N THR A 56 -9.84 4.59 14.92
CA THR A 56 -10.20 3.70 13.82
C THR A 56 -9.00 3.48 12.89
N VAL A 57 -8.79 2.24 12.47
CA VAL A 57 -7.75 1.80 11.54
C VAL A 57 -8.43 1.18 10.32
N LEU A 58 -8.29 1.85 9.18
CA LEU A 58 -8.86 1.40 7.90
C LEU A 58 -7.78 0.74 7.05
N ILE A 59 -8.03 -0.49 6.59
CA ILE A 59 -7.04 -1.32 5.92
C ILE A 59 -7.51 -1.65 4.50
N GLU A 60 -6.61 -1.51 3.54
CA GLU A 60 -6.84 -1.98 2.17
C GLU A 60 -6.93 -3.51 2.14
N GLY A 61 -8.15 -4.01 2.13
CA GLY A 61 -8.47 -5.41 1.95
C GLY A 61 -9.98 -5.59 1.72
N PRO A 62 -10.40 -6.70 1.09
CA PRO A 62 -11.80 -6.97 0.81
C PRO A 62 -12.70 -6.83 2.04
N VAL A 63 -13.81 -6.08 1.92
CA VAL A 63 -14.76 -5.82 3.02
C VAL A 63 -15.27 -7.09 3.73
N GLU A 64 -15.40 -8.20 3.02
CA GLU A 64 -15.83 -9.49 3.57
C GLU A 64 -14.85 -10.08 4.59
N TYR A 65 -13.57 -9.65 4.57
CA TYR A 65 -12.58 -10.06 5.55
C TYR A 65 -12.86 -9.49 6.95
N ALA A 66 -13.78 -8.53 7.07
CA ALA A 66 -14.24 -8.02 8.35
C ALA A 66 -14.76 -9.15 9.27
N ALA A 67 -15.38 -10.20 8.71
CA ALA A 67 -15.85 -11.35 9.49
C ALA A 67 -14.72 -12.14 10.16
N LEU A 68 -13.48 -11.98 9.69
CA LEU A 68 -12.30 -12.67 10.18
C LEU A 68 -11.48 -11.83 11.18
N LEU A 69 -11.85 -10.57 11.41
CA LEU A 69 -11.14 -9.68 12.35
C LEU A 69 -10.97 -10.29 13.75
N PRO A 70 -11.99 -10.93 14.38
CA PRO A 70 -11.80 -11.56 15.70
C PRO A 70 -10.70 -12.62 15.70
N SER A 71 -10.60 -13.42 14.62
CA SER A 71 -9.58 -14.44 14.48
C SER A 71 -8.20 -13.84 14.19
N LEU A 72 -8.11 -12.82 13.34
CA LEU A 72 -6.85 -12.15 13.01
C LEU A 72 -6.26 -11.41 14.22
N GLN A 73 -7.11 -10.86 15.08
CA GLN A 73 -6.71 -10.14 16.29
C GLN A 73 -6.50 -11.05 17.51
N ASP A 74 -6.90 -12.32 17.45
CA ASP A 74 -6.67 -13.30 18.53
C ASP A 74 -5.17 -13.50 18.78
N PRO A 75 -4.67 -13.39 20.03
CA PRO A 75 -3.25 -13.61 20.36
C PRO A 75 -2.67 -14.96 19.95
N ARG A 76 -3.51 -15.97 19.68
CA ARG A 76 -3.10 -17.31 19.23
C ARG A 76 -2.87 -17.38 17.72
N THR A 77 -3.32 -16.39 16.96
CA THR A 77 -3.05 -16.30 15.52
C THR A 77 -1.66 -15.71 15.31
N VAL A 78 -0.72 -16.55 14.88
CA VAL A 78 0.68 -16.20 14.66
C VAL A 78 0.97 -16.28 13.16
N PRO A 79 1.48 -15.21 12.53
CA PRO A 79 1.85 -15.22 11.11
C PRO A 79 3.07 -16.14 10.85
N PRO A 80 3.29 -16.63 9.62
CA PRO A 80 2.58 -16.27 8.40
C PRO A 80 1.19 -16.91 8.30
N VAL A 81 0.19 -16.10 7.98
CA VAL A 81 -1.19 -16.54 7.68
C VAL A 81 -1.63 -15.92 6.36
N ALA A 82 -2.65 -16.48 5.73
CA ALA A 82 -3.26 -15.88 4.54
C ALA A 82 -4.78 -16.02 4.62
N LEU A 83 -5.47 -14.97 4.19
CA LEU A 83 -6.90 -15.05 3.93
C LEU A 83 -7.09 -15.56 2.50
N LEU A 84 -7.99 -16.51 2.30
CA LEU A 84 -8.25 -17.12 1.01
C LEU A 84 -9.67 -16.77 0.55
N SER A 85 -9.77 -16.22 -0.65
CA SER A 85 -11.03 -16.02 -1.35
C SER A 85 -11.13 -17.06 -2.48
N LEU A 86 -12.22 -17.82 -2.48
CA LEU A 86 -12.49 -18.85 -3.47
C LEU A 86 -13.68 -18.41 -4.34
N GLY A 87 -13.43 -18.27 -5.64
CA GLY A 87 -14.46 -18.14 -6.67
C GLY A 87 -14.80 -19.50 -7.28
N GLU A 88 -15.73 -19.52 -8.24
CA GLU A 88 -16.15 -20.77 -8.90
C GLU A 88 -15.00 -21.42 -9.69
N ARG A 89 -14.06 -20.62 -10.21
CA ARG A 89 -12.95 -21.06 -11.09
C ARG A 89 -11.60 -20.43 -10.74
N THR A 90 -11.56 -19.65 -9.66
CA THR A 90 -10.46 -18.76 -9.30
C THR A 90 -10.20 -18.88 -7.81
N ALA A 91 -8.96 -18.69 -7.40
CA ALA A 91 -8.61 -18.47 -6.02
C ALA A 91 -7.76 -17.21 -5.92
N SER A 92 -7.88 -16.51 -4.81
CA SER A 92 -6.97 -15.42 -4.48
C SER A 92 -6.65 -15.42 -3.00
N TYR A 93 -5.47 -14.94 -2.65
CA TYR A 93 -5.01 -14.92 -1.28
C TYR A 93 -4.45 -13.57 -0.88
N TYR A 94 -4.59 -13.24 0.40
CA TYR A 94 -4.09 -12.03 1.05
C TYR A 94 -3.11 -12.45 2.15
N PRO A 95 -1.80 -12.54 1.83
CA PRO A 95 -0.79 -12.99 2.78
C PRO A 95 -0.50 -11.93 3.85
N LEU A 96 -0.25 -12.40 5.07
CA LEU A 96 0.09 -11.57 6.23
C LEU A 96 1.30 -12.18 6.92
N ALA A 97 2.35 -11.38 7.05
CA ALA A 97 3.56 -11.72 7.81
C ALA A 97 3.69 -10.82 9.05
N GLU A 98 4.57 -11.17 9.98
CA GLU A 98 4.84 -10.34 11.17
C GLU A 98 5.30 -8.92 10.80
N PHE A 99 5.99 -8.80 9.66
CA PHE A 99 6.47 -7.56 9.08
C PHE A 99 5.52 -6.96 8.01
N SER A 100 4.29 -7.46 7.88
CA SER A 100 3.28 -6.79 7.06
C SER A 100 2.69 -5.59 7.81
N PRO A 101 2.70 -4.38 7.24
CA PRO A 101 2.08 -3.21 7.86
C PRO A 101 0.62 -3.45 8.22
N GLU A 102 -0.13 -4.18 7.40
CA GLU A 102 -1.53 -4.51 7.64
C GLU A 102 -1.69 -5.45 8.85
N TRP A 103 -0.77 -6.39 9.04
CA TRP A 103 -0.74 -7.21 10.25
C TRP A 103 -0.48 -6.36 11.49
N VAL A 104 0.51 -5.46 11.45
CA VAL A 104 0.81 -4.52 12.54
C VAL A 104 -0.41 -3.66 12.87
N ALA A 105 -1.09 -3.11 11.87
CA ALA A 105 -2.33 -2.35 12.02
C ALA A 105 -3.44 -3.17 12.72
N LEU A 106 -3.70 -4.40 12.24
CA LEU A 106 -4.72 -5.28 12.81
C LEU A 106 -4.45 -5.60 14.27
N ARG A 107 -3.21 -5.99 14.57
CA ARG A 107 -2.76 -6.37 15.92
C ARG A 107 -2.82 -5.20 16.88
N TRP A 108 -2.33 -4.04 16.47
CA TRP A 108 -2.38 -2.83 17.27
C TRP A 108 -3.83 -2.44 17.58
N ALA A 109 -4.71 -2.45 16.58
CA ALA A 109 -6.11 -2.06 16.76
C ALA A 109 -6.82 -2.96 17.77
N GLY A 110 -6.66 -4.28 17.66
CA GLY A 110 -7.24 -5.24 18.60
C GLY A 110 -6.69 -5.09 20.02
N GLN A 111 -5.39 -4.80 20.18
CA GLN A 111 -4.77 -4.60 21.49
C GLN A 111 -5.18 -3.30 22.18
N HIS A 112 -5.50 -2.25 21.40
CA HIS A 112 -5.83 -0.93 21.92
C HIS A 112 -7.33 -0.62 21.89
N GLY A 113 -8.15 -1.58 21.45
CA GLY A 113 -9.60 -1.41 21.34
C GLY A 113 -10.02 -0.40 20.26
N ALA A 114 -9.16 -0.13 19.28
CA ALA A 114 -9.50 0.70 18.13
C ALA A 114 -10.35 -0.11 17.14
N GLU A 115 -11.28 0.55 16.47
CA GLU A 115 -12.08 -0.08 15.41
C GLU A 115 -11.18 -0.42 14.22
N ALA A 116 -11.23 -1.65 13.72
CA ALA A 116 -10.55 -2.05 12.50
C ALA A 116 -11.58 -2.35 11.41
N ALA A 117 -11.35 -1.84 10.20
CA ALA A 117 -12.22 -2.12 9.06
C ALA A 117 -11.41 -2.35 7.78
N PHE A 118 -11.82 -3.35 7.02
CA PHE A 118 -11.37 -3.56 5.65
C PHE A 118 -12.22 -2.70 4.71
N ILE A 119 -11.58 -1.90 3.85
CA ILE A 119 -12.25 -0.84 3.06
C ILE A 119 -12.07 -0.97 1.55
N ASP A 120 -11.75 -2.16 1.05
CA ASP A 120 -11.59 -2.41 -0.38
C ASP A 120 -12.77 -3.22 -0.97
N ARG A 121 -12.88 -3.21 -2.29
CA ARG A 121 -13.88 -3.97 -3.04
C ARG A 121 -13.74 -5.47 -2.77
N SER A 122 -14.87 -6.18 -2.82
CA SER A 122 -14.91 -7.63 -2.62
C SER A 122 -13.99 -8.37 -3.58
N ALA A 123 -13.32 -9.40 -3.06
CA ALA A 123 -12.41 -10.24 -3.80
C ALA A 123 -13.10 -10.92 -5.00
N CYS A 124 -14.35 -11.35 -4.83
CA CYS A 124 -15.12 -12.03 -5.88
C CYS A 124 -15.49 -11.09 -7.04
N LEU A 125 -15.53 -9.77 -6.81
CA LEU A 125 -15.78 -8.78 -7.87
C LEU A 125 -14.50 -8.37 -8.62
N ARG A 126 -13.33 -8.90 -8.21
CA ARG A 126 -12.03 -8.66 -8.87
C ARG A 126 -11.74 -9.69 -9.97
N ASP A 127 -12.52 -10.78 -10.04
CA ASP A 127 -12.36 -11.81 -11.08
C ASP A 127 -12.74 -11.30 -12.49
N ASP A 128 -13.55 -10.25 -12.57
CA ASP A 128 -13.96 -9.60 -13.82
C ASP A 128 -12.91 -8.56 -14.34
N ASP A 129 -11.93 -8.19 -13.52
CA ASP A 129 -10.92 -7.17 -13.85
C ASP A 129 -9.78 -7.80 -14.69
N ASP A 130 -9.84 -7.60 -16.01
CA ASP A 130 -8.93 -8.01 -17.12
C ASP A 130 -8.23 -9.40 -17.02
N PRO A 131 -8.62 -10.40 -17.84
CA PRO A 131 -8.01 -11.73 -17.85
C PRO A 131 -6.60 -11.81 -18.49
N ARG A 132 -5.99 -10.69 -18.90
CA ARG A 132 -4.79 -10.70 -19.77
C ARG A 132 -3.45 -10.98 -19.09
N ASP A 133 -3.41 -11.17 -17.76
CA ASP A 133 -2.19 -11.57 -17.05
C ASP A 133 -2.15 -13.09 -16.81
N ASP A 134 -2.26 -13.85 -17.90
CA ASP A 134 -2.05 -15.30 -17.97
C ASP A 134 -0.55 -15.66 -17.99
N ALA A 135 0.25 -14.98 -17.17
CA ALA A 135 1.61 -15.41 -16.89
C ALA A 135 1.58 -16.61 -15.93
N ARG A 136 1.45 -17.81 -16.53
CA ARG A 136 1.78 -19.14 -15.98
C ARG A 136 0.77 -19.77 -15.01
N GLY A 137 -0.38 -20.26 -15.52
CA GLY A 137 -1.08 -21.43 -14.96
C GLY A 137 -1.37 -21.45 -13.45
N ALA A 138 -1.38 -20.30 -12.78
CA ALA A 138 -1.53 -20.19 -11.35
C ALA A 138 -3.02 -20.16 -11.03
N VAL A 139 -3.50 -21.21 -10.36
CA VAL A 139 -4.88 -21.33 -9.88
C VAL A 139 -5.20 -20.27 -8.82
N ALA A 140 -4.18 -19.65 -8.20
CA ALA A 140 -4.32 -18.65 -7.14
C ALA A 140 -3.49 -17.38 -7.41
N ARG A 141 -4.12 -16.19 -7.31
CA ARG A 141 -3.46 -14.87 -7.45
C ARG A 141 -3.35 -14.16 -6.09
N THR A 142 -2.24 -13.47 -5.82
CA THR A 142 -2.15 -12.62 -4.62
C THR A 142 -2.92 -11.32 -4.82
N LEU A 143 -3.71 -10.91 -3.82
CA LEU A 143 -4.45 -9.66 -3.84
C LEU A 143 -3.57 -8.41 -3.60
N GLN A 144 -2.32 -8.63 -3.18
CA GLN A 144 -1.30 -7.63 -2.83
C GLN A 144 -0.21 -7.52 -3.92
N ALA A 145 -0.56 -7.80 -5.18
CA ALA A 145 0.39 -7.76 -6.30
C ALA A 145 0.84 -6.33 -6.65
N GLU A 146 2.15 -6.12 -6.73
CA GLU A 146 2.79 -4.81 -6.99
C GLU A 146 2.88 -4.45 -8.49
N ARG A 147 1.81 -4.68 -9.26
CA ARG A 147 1.82 -4.65 -10.74
C ARG A 147 2.33 -3.36 -11.37
N TYR A 148 2.07 -2.21 -10.75
CA TYR A 148 2.51 -0.92 -11.28
C TYR A 148 3.97 -0.61 -10.93
N LEU A 149 4.50 -1.13 -9.82
CA LEU A 149 5.90 -0.96 -9.48
C LEU A 149 6.77 -1.65 -10.55
N ALA A 150 6.42 -2.90 -10.87
CA ALA A 150 7.15 -3.74 -11.82
C ALA A 150 7.11 -3.27 -13.28
N ARG A 151 6.18 -2.37 -13.64
CA ARG A 151 5.97 -1.90 -15.03
C ARG A 151 6.24 -0.41 -15.21
N SER A 152 6.75 0.28 -14.18
CA SER A 152 6.93 1.73 -14.20
C SER A 152 8.24 2.14 -14.87
N ARG A 153 8.13 2.80 -16.04
CA ARG A 153 9.30 3.39 -16.73
C ARG A 153 10.00 4.46 -15.89
N SER A 154 9.24 5.18 -15.08
CA SER A 154 9.77 6.18 -14.15
C SER A 154 10.64 5.54 -13.06
N LEU A 155 10.22 4.41 -12.50
CA LEU A 155 11.02 3.65 -11.54
C LEU A 155 12.22 2.98 -12.20
N ASP A 156 12.09 2.46 -13.43
CA ASP A 156 13.23 1.94 -14.20
C ASP A 156 14.28 3.00 -14.50
N ALA A 157 13.85 4.25 -14.76
CA ALA A 157 14.76 5.37 -14.94
C ALA A 157 15.45 5.76 -13.64
N LEU A 158 14.74 5.69 -12.51
CA LEU A 158 15.31 5.93 -11.18
C LEU A 158 16.34 4.86 -10.82
N ALA A 159 16.03 3.58 -11.04
CA ALA A 159 16.95 2.46 -10.81
C ALA A 159 18.26 2.65 -11.57
N ARG A 160 18.19 2.95 -12.88
CA ARG A 160 19.37 3.24 -13.71
C ARG A 160 20.19 4.42 -13.20
N ARG A 161 19.55 5.47 -12.66
CA ARG A 161 20.25 6.64 -12.12
C ARG A 161 20.94 6.36 -10.80
N LEU A 162 20.38 5.47 -9.98
CA LEU A 162 20.93 5.07 -8.69
C LEU A 162 21.94 3.91 -8.80
N GLY A 163 22.06 3.31 -9.99
CA GLY A 163 22.91 2.13 -10.19
C GLY A 163 22.29 0.84 -9.65
N CYS A 164 20.98 0.82 -9.43
CA CYS A 164 20.21 -0.34 -9.01
C CYS A 164 19.77 -1.19 -10.22
N ARG A 165 19.60 -2.49 -10.00
CA ARG A 165 19.16 -3.50 -10.97
C ARG A 165 17.71 -3.29 -11.39
N ASP A 166 16.84 -3.00 -10.45
CA ASP A 166 15.39 -2.92 -10.61
C ASP A 166 14.75 -2.07 -9.51
N HIS A 167 13.42 -1.95 -9.52
CA HIS A 167 12.68 -1.19 -8.52
C HIS A 167 12.76 -1.80 -7.12
N ASP A 168 13.00 -3.11 -6.99
CA ASP A 168 13.12 -3.77 -5.69
C ASP A 168 14.42 -3.35 -5.01
N GLU A 169 15.54 -3.33 -5.73
CA GLU A 169 16.80 -2.84 -5.18
C GLU A 169 16.77 -1.33 -4.88
N VAL A 170 16.02 -0.55 -5.67
CA VAL A 170 15.76 0.86 -5.31
C VAL A 170 14.96 0.95 -4.03
N TRP A 171 13.93 0.11 -3.85
CA TRP A 171 13.14 0.08 -2.62
C TRP A 171 14.01 -0.26 -1.41
N GLU A 172 14.82 -1.31 -1.50
CA GLU A 172 15.76 -1.69 -0.44
C GLU A 172 16.68 -0.53 -0.08
N HIS A 173 17.34 0.08 -1.07
CA HIS A 173 18.29 1.16 -0.86
C HIS A 173 17.65 2.44 -0.30
N LEU A 174 16.46 2.79 -0.79
CA LEU A 174 15.80 4.05 -0.44
C LEU A 174 14.87 3.95 0.75
N PHE A 175 14.40 2.77 1.18
CA PHE A 175 13.37 2.65 2.22
C PHE A 175 13.76 1.68 3.32
N GLU A 176 14.25 0.49 2.99
CA GLU A 176 14.59 -0.55 3.99
C GLU A 176 15.92 -0.28 4.67
N ASP A 177 16.95 0.14 3.92
CA ASP A 177 18.31 0.43 4.42
C ASP A 177 18.45 1.86 5.00
N ARG A 178 17.43 2.31 5.73
CA ARG A 178 17.46 3.58 6.48
C ARG A 178 17.76 3.31 7.95
N ALA A 179 18.34 4.29 8.65
CA ALA A 179 18.47 4.18 10.10
C ALA A 179 17.08 4.09 10.75
N THR A 180 16.96 3.30 11.83
CA THR A 180 15.71 3.13 12.57
C THR A 180 15.07 4.47 12.98
N ALA A 181 15.87 5.47 13.36
CA ALA A 181 15.38 6.80 13.70
C ALA A 181 14.72 7.51 12.50
N ASP A 182 15.27 7.36 11.31
CA ASP A 182 14.75 7.96 10.08
C ASP A 182 13.45 7.29 9.64
N ILE A 183 13.34 5.96 9.77
CA ILE A 183 12.11 5.22 9.49
C ILE A 183 11.01 5.61 10.49
N ARG A 184 11.35 5.73 11.78
CA ARG A 184 10.41 6.15 12.83
C ARG A 184 9.97 7.61 12.70
N SER A 185 10.67 8.43 11.93
CA SER A 185 10.18 9.74 11.46
C SER A 185 9.10 9.56 10.38
N TRP A 186 8.00 8.90 10.77
CA TRP A 186 6.99 8.31 9.90
C TRP A 186 6.35 9.29 8.91
N ARG A 187 6.24 10.58 9.27
CA ARG A 187 5.68 11.62 8.39
C ARG A 187 6.49 11.78 7.11
N GLY A 188 7.82 11.83 7.25
CA GLY A 188 8.74 11.90 6.11
C GLY A 188 8.76 10.59 5.34
N PHE A 189 8.83 9.47 6.06
CA PHE A 189 8.82 8.15 5.45
C PHE A 189 7.57 7.91 4.57
N PHE A 190 6.36 8.17 5.09
CA PHE A 190 5.13 7.98 4.33
C PHE A 190 4.88 9.06 3.26
N SER A 191 5.52 10.22 3.36
CA SER A 191 5.59 11.20 2.26
C SER A 191 6.44 10.65 1.11
N ASP A 192 7.59 10.06 1.42
CA ASP A 192 8.46 9.42 0.43
C ASP A 192 7.78 8.21 -0.21
N THR A 193 7.09 7.38 0.58
CA THR A 193 6.33 6.23 0.06
C THR A 193 5.17 6.69 -0.82
N LEU A 194 4.48 7.79 -0.48
CA LEU A 194 3.47 8.37 -1.36
C LEU A 194 4.07 8.84 -2.68
N ALA A 195 5.25 9.47 -2.62
CA ALA A 195 5.97 9.89 -3.82
C ALA A 195 6.37 8.69 -4.69
N TRP A 196 6.86 7.61 -4.09
CA TRP A 196 7.14 6.34 -4.76
C TRP A 196 5.91 5.76 -5.46
N SER A 197 4.77 5.65 -4.76
CA SER A 197 3.51 5.20 -5.35
C SER A 197 3.03 6.11 -6.49
N GLY A 198 3.25 7.42 -6.36
CA GLY A 198 2.97 8.39 -7.41
C GLY A 198 3.84 8.18 -8.65
N LEU A 199 5.16 8.02 -8.48
CA LEU A 199 6.12 7.72 -9.56
C LEU A 199 5.74 6.43 -10.30
N ALA A 200 5.33 5.40 -9.57
CA ALA A 200 4.91 4.12 -10.15
C ALA A 200 3.77 4.28 -11.18
N ARG A 201 2.88 5.26 -10.97
CA ARG A 201 1.69 5.48 -11.79
C ARG A 201 1.79 6.71 -12.72
N LEU A 202 2.92 7.42 -12.75
CA LEU A 202 3.07 8.61 -13.59
C LEU A 202 2.86 8.33 -15.08
N ASP A 203 3.28 7.14 -15.52
CA ASP A 203 3.20 6.69 -16.91
C ASP A 203 1.92 5.89 -17.23
N VAL A 204 0.99 5.77 -16.28
CA VAL A 204 -0.21 4.94 -16.43
C VAL A 204 -1.41 5.83 -16.76
N GLU A 205 -2.02 5.57 -17.92
CA GLU A 205 -3.21 6.27 -18.37
C GLU A 205 -4.43 5.94 -17.49
N ARG A 206 -5.33 6.91 -17.35
CA ARG A 206 -6.52 6.77 -16.51
C ARG A 206 -7.40 5.60 -16.95
N GLU A 207 -7.55 5.40 -18.25
CA GLU A 207 -8.37 4.34 -18.85
C GLU A 207 -7.84 2.95 -18.47
N VAL A 208 -6.52 2.81 -18.27
CA VAL A 208 -5.91 1.56 -17.79
C VAL A 208 -6.32 1.29 -16.35
N LEU A 209 -6.25 2.31 -15.49
CA LEU A 209 -6.65 2.22 -14.07
C LEU A 209 -8.17 2.02 -13.89
N ASP A 210 -8.97 2.52 -14.83
CA ASP A 210 -10.42 2.26 -14.87
C ASP A 210 -10.70 0.81 -15.30
N ALA A 211 -9.99 0.32 -16.33
CA ALA A 211 -10.21 -1.02 -16.88
C ALA A 211 -9.73 -2.15 -15.96
N ASP A 212 -8.71 -1.92 -15.13
CA ASP A 212 -8.16 -2.93 -14.21
C ASP A 212 -8.71 -2.84 -12.77
N GLY A 213 -9.81 -2.10 -12.60
CA GLY A 213 -10.57 -1.99 -11.36
C GLY A 213 -9.98 -1.04 -10.32
N THR A 214 -8.84 -0.40 -10.56
CA THR A 214 -8.14 0.43 -9.56
C THR A 214 -8.98 1.61 -9.08
N HIS A 215 -9.56 2.40 -9.98
CA HIS A 215 -10.40 3.53 -9.53
C HIS A 215 -11.70 3.08 -8.87
N ALA A 216 -12.25 1.92 -9.25
CA ALA A 216 -13.42 1.35 -8.58
C ALA A 216 -13.09 0.96 -7.13
N ARG A 217 -11.91 0.38 -6.90
CA ARG A 217 -11.39 0.07 -5.55
C ARG A 217 -11.16 1.33 -4.72
N GLU A 218 -10.46 2.31 -5.29
CA GLU A 218 -10.21 3.60 -4.62
C GLU A 218 -11.51 4.35 -4.29
N ALA A 219 -12.55 4.23 -5.12
CA ALA A 219 -13.86 4.79 -4.84
C ALA A 219 -14.49 4.18 -3.57
N VAL A 220 -14.39 2.86 -3.37
CA VAL A 220 -14.85 2.18 -2.14
C VAL A 220 -14.07 2.70 -0.93
N MET A 221 -12.73 2.75 -1.03
CA MET A 221 -11.87 3.23 0.05
C MET A 221 -12.20 4.69 0.43
N SER A 222 -12.36 5.56 -0.58
CA SER A 222 -12.69 6.97 -0.37
C SER A 222 -14.08 7.18 0.25
N ALA A 223 -15.04 6.28 -0.03
CA ALA A 223 -16.38 6.34 0.54
C ALA A 223 -16.39 5.98 2.03
N ALA A 224 -15.45 5.16 2.50
CA ALA A 224 -15.30 4.81 3.91
C ALA A 224 -14.89 6.02 4.77
N LEU A 225 -14.17 6.99 4.20
CA LEU A 225 -13.75 8.22 4.89
C LEU A 225 -14.88 9.25 5.09
N ARG A 226 -16.05 9.04 4.49
CA ARG A 226 -17.20 9.97 4.57
C ARG A 226 -18.22 9.59 5.65
N ARG A 227 -17.95 8.51 6.40
CA ARG A 227 -18.82 7.99 7.46
C ARG A 227 -18.41 8.56 8.80
#